data_AF-A0A7R9ZHY1-F1
#
_entry.id   AF-A0A7R9ZHY1-F1
#
_cell.length_a   1.000
_cell.length_b   1.000
_cell.length_c   1.000
_cell.angle_alpha   90.00
_cell.angle_beta   90.00
_cell.angle_gamma   90.00
#
_symmetry.space_group_name_H-M   'P 1'
#
loop_
_entity.id
_entity.type
_entity.pdbx_description
1 polymer ?
#
loop_
_entity_poly.entity_id
_entity_poly.type
_entity_poly.pdbx_seq_one_letter_code
_entity_poly.pdbx_strand_id
1 'polypeptide(L)'
;YFWDSGGTIPDLEPSNDHRKIVQYVPYINDDDVHYGHGTHVAGIIVGRRATDGRVESTGAADGVARGAKLAFFDIGDDDGNIWVGPSFLMLETGRTGNGSDPSHAHLHSASWGSRGDNYYTFQARNLDNYMHTFDDFLVIAATGNDGAGGAANTVWSPSTFKNGIAVGASHSCCEDLADGQLGPAYVASFSSRGPTQDGRMAPHVVAPGSYILSSGAVPSRVGECDEGVPTPGNARGGLLSLEGTSMAAPVVSGTA
;
A
#
# COMPACT_ATOMS: atom_id res chain seq x y z
N TYR A 1 10.09 -6.98 10.14
CA TYR A 1 10.00 -6.58 8.72
C TYR A 1 10.50 -5.17 8.44
N PHE A 2 10.25 -4.19 9.31
CA PHE A 2 10.80 -2.83 9.17
C PHE A 2 11.79 -2.44 10.26
N TRP A 3 12.01 -3.32 11.23
CA TRP A 3 12.93 -3.05 12.34
C TRP A 3 14.33 -2.73 11.84
N ASP A 4 14.86 -1.63 12.35
CA ASP A 4 16.23 -1.17 12.20
C ASP A 4 16.83 -1.00 13.60
N SER A 5 17.94 -1.67 13.85
CA SER A 5 18.67 -1.60 15.13
C SER A 5 19.22 -0.21 15.45
N GLY A 6 19.38 0.66 14.44
CA GLY A 6 19.81 2.04 14.61
C GLY A 6 18.80 2.91 15.33
N GLY A 7 17.53 2.48 15.40
CA GLY A 7 16.45 3.10 16.19
C GLY A 7 16.04 4.50 15.74
N THR A 8 16.59 5.00 14.63
CA THR A 8 16.26 6.30 14.05
C THR A 8 15.34 6.10 12.86
N ILE A 9 14.24 6.84 12.85
CA ILE A 9 13.39 7.00 11.68
C ILE A 9 13.95 8.21 10.92
N PRO A 10 14.37 8.07 9.66
CA PRO A 10 14.90 9.20 8.90
C PRO A 10 13.84 10.29 8.78
N ASP A 11 14.28 11.53 9.00
CA ASP A 11 13.46 12.73 9.07
C ASP A 11 13.03 13.22 7.68
N LEU A 12 12.75 14.53 7.53
CA LEU A 12 12.24 15.10 6.28
C LEU A 12 13.22 15.02 5.11
N GLU A 13 14.49 14.66 5.30
CA GLU A 13 15.43 14.48 4.20
C GLU A 13 15.67 12.99 3.90
N PRO A 14 15.47 12.52 2.65
CA PRO A 14 15.71 11.13 2.30
C PRO A 14 17.15 10.66 2.58
N SER A 15 17.29 9.52 3.27
CA SER A 15 18.58 8.87 3.55
C SER A 15 18.57 7.39 3.19
N ASN A 16 19.60 6.94 2.47
CA ASN A 16 19.79 5.53 2.13
C ASN A 16 20.56 4.72 3.18
N ASP A 17 20.90 5.30 4.32
CA ASP A 17 21.70 4.59 5.33
C ASP A 17 20.88 3.57 6.12
N HIS A 18 19.56 3.76 6.13
CA HIS A 18 18.61 2.87 6.80
C HIS A 18 18.31 1.62 5.99
N ARG A 19 17.95 0.55 6.69
CA ARG A 19 17.70 -0.76 6.06
C ARG A 19 16.55 -0.71 5.05
N LYS A 20 15.42 -0.12 5.44
CA LYS A 20 14.16 -0.16 4.66
C LYS A 20 13.52 1.21 4.43
N ILE A 21 13.34 1.99 5.48
CA ILE A 21 12.67 3.29 5.43
C ILE A 21 13.71 4.34 5.11
N VAL A 22 13.59 5.06 4.00
CA VAL A 22 14.52 6.14 3.61
C VAL A 22 14.04 7.51 4.04
N GLN A 23 12.74 7.67 4.27
CA GLN A 23 12.13 8.90 4.77
C GLN A 23 10.79 8.56 5.42
N TYR A 24 10.46 9.22 6.52
CA TYR A 24 9.13 9.16 7.12
C TYR A 24 8.60 10.58 7.32
N VAL A 25 7.46 10.88 6.73
CA VAL A 25 6.80 12.18 6.86
C VAL A 25 5.55 12.00 7.72
N PRO A 26 5.57 12.43 9.00
CA PRO A 26 4.45 12.31 9.91
C PRO A 26 3.44 13.44 9.66
N TYR A 27 2.69 13.39 8.56
CA TYR A 27 1.79 14.48 8.17
C TYR A 27 0.63 14.65 9.17
N ILE A 28 0.17 13.57 9.79
CA ILE A 28 -0.80 13.61 10.88
C ILE A 28 -0.14 13.31 12.22
N ASN A 29 0.52 12.17 12.35
CA ASN A 29 1.28 11.75 13.52
C ASN A 29 2.44 10.83 13.09
N ASP A 30 3.19 10.30 14.06
CA ASP A 30 4.29 9.34 13.89
C ASP A 30 4.00 7.99 14.56
N ASP A 31 2.72 7.68 14.79
CA ASP A 31 2.23 6.49 15.47
C ASP A 31 1.41 5.60 14.53
N ASP A 32 1.57 4.28 14.65
CA ASP A 32 0.67 3.32 14.01
C ASP A 32 -0.10 2.53 15.08
N VAL A 33 -1.36 2.20 14.79
CA VAL A 33 -2.18 1.41 15.70
C VAL A 33 -1.76 -0.06 15.67
N HIS A 34 -2.12 -0.82 16.70
CA HIS A 34 -1.89 -2.27 16.68
C HIS A 34 -2.58 -2.89 15.45
N TYR A 35 -1.81 -3.63 14.65
CA TYR A 35 -2.26 -4.18 13.36
C TYR A 35 -2.68 -3.13 12.32
N GLY A 36 -2.01 -1.98 12.36
CA GLY A 36 -2.19 -0.86 11.45
C GLY A 36 -2.17 -1.21 9.97
N HIS A 37 -3.04 -0.51 9.23
CA HIS A 37 -3.21 -0.67 7.79
C HIS A 37 -1.95 -0.26 7.01
N GLY A 38 -1.31 0.85 7.39
CA GLY A 38 -0.10 1.37 6.75
C GLY A 38 1.06 0.37 6.81
N THR A 39 1.35 -0.18 8.00
CA THR A 39 2.38 -1.22 8.17
C THR A 39 2.08 -2.47 7.34
N HIS A 40 0.80 -2.87 7.23
CA HIS A 40 0.40 -4.03 6.43
C HIS A 40 0.64 -3.82 4.93
N VAL A 41 0.16 -2.69 4.41
CA VAL A 41 0.32 -2.31 3.00
C VAL A 41 1.79 -2.16 2.63
N ALA A 42 2.57 -1.44 3.44
CA ALA A 42 4.01 -1.28 3.23
C ALA A 42 4.74 -2.64 3.22
N GLY A 43 4.35 -3.54 4.13
CA GLY A 43 4.90 -4.89 4.23
C GLY A 43 4.74 -5.70 2.95
N ILE A 44 3.58 -5.60 2.29
CA ILE A 44 3.30 -6.30 1.03
C ILE A 44 4.26 -5.83 -0.07
N ILE A 45 4.62 -4.54 -0.10
CA ILE A 45 5.53 -4.00 -1.11
C ILE A 45 6.96 -4.41 -0.79
N VAL A 46 7.51 -3.95 0.34
CA VAL A 46 8.95 -4.00 0.60
C VAL A 46 9.34 -4.75 1.88
N GLY A 47 8.39 -5.30 2.63
CA GLY A 47 8.66 -5.95 3.91
C GLY A 47 9.79 -6.97 3.80
N ARG A 48 10.77 -6.91 4.72
CA ARG A 48 11.84 -7.91 4.77
C ARG A 48 12.27 -8.17 6.20
N ARG A 49 12.24 -9.43 6.62
CA ARG A 49 12.65 -9.82 7.97
C ARG A 49 14.16 -9.63 8.19
N ALA A 50 14.57 -9.11 9.34
CA ALA A 50 15.99 -9.06 9.73
C ALA A 50 16.23 -9.82 11.04
N THR A 51 17.37 -10.49 11.22
CA THR A 51 17.63 -11.21 12.48
C THR A 51 17.87 -10.29 13.68
N ASP A 52 18.49 -9.15 13.41
CA ASP A 52 19.01 -8.22 14.42
C ASP A 52 18.76 -6.75 14.03
N GLY A 53 17.87 -6.51 13.07
CA GLY A 53 17.61 -5.17 12.54
C GLY A 53 18.71 -4.64 11.62
N ARG A 54 19.66 -5.49 11.19
CA ARG A 54 20.70 -5.17 10.19
C ARG A 54 20.85 -6.26 9.15
N VAL A 55 20.90 -7.52 9.57
CA VAL A 55 21.16 -8.68 8.71
C VAL A 55 19.84 -9.23 8.17
N GLU A 56 19.67 -9.13 6.86
CA GLU A 56 18.48 -9.62 6.18
C GLU A 56 18.32 -11.14 6.25
N SER A 57 17.08 -11.59 6.46
CA SER A 57 16.71 -12.99 6.53
C SER A 57 15.36 -13.24 5.83
N THR A 58 15.04 -14.49 5.54
CA THR A 58 13.74 -14.81 4.92
C THR A 58 12.65 -14.84 5.98
N GLY A 59 11.62 -14.00 5.80
CA GLY A 59 10.38 -14.05 6.56
C GLY A 59 9.28 -14.81 5.84
N ALA A 60 8.25 -15.21 6.59
CA ALA A 60 7.05 -15.81 6.03
C ALA A 60 6.20 -14.84 5.20
N ALA A 61 6.36 -13.53 5.43
CA ALA A 61 5.57 -12.46 4.82
C ALA A 61 6.46 -11.40 4.17
N ASP A 62 7.55 -11.82 3.53
CA ASP A 62 8.39 -10.90 2.75
C ASP A 62 7.59 -10.28 1.61
N GLY A 63 7.76 -8.97 1.43
CA GLY A 63 7.12 -8.22 0.36
C GLY A 63 7.58 -8.64 -1.04
N VAL A 64 6.79 -8.27 -2.04
CA VAL A 64 7.05 -8.59 -3.45
C VAL A 64 8.41 -8.02 -3.89
N ALA A 65 8.67 -6.74 -3.57
CA ALA A 65 9.93 -6.04 -3.78
C ALA A 65 10.76 -5.94 -2.49
N ARG A 66 11.04 -7.07 -1.83
CA ARG A 66 11.77 -7.11 -0.54
C ARG A 66 13.16 -6.45 -0.53
N GLY A 67 13.76 -6.21 -1.70
CA GLY A 67 15.04 -5.50 -1.85
C GLY A 67 14.93 -3.98 -2.05
N ALA A 68 13.73 -3.46 -2.31
CA ALA A 68 13.49 -2.02 -2.50
C ALA A 68 13.43 -1.28 -1.15
N LYS A 69 13.39 0.05 -1.19
CA LYS A 69 13.25 0.91 -0.02
C LYS A 69 11.97 1.73 -0.07
N LEU A 70 11.57 2.31 1.07
CA LEU A 70 10.28 2.97 1.25
C LEU A 70 10.47 4.39 1.80
N ALA A 71 9.90 5.37 1.11
CA ALA A 71 9.55 6.64 1.72
C ALA A 71 8.07 6.56 2.12
N PHE A 72 7.74 6.93 3.35
CA PHE A 72 6.39 6.79 3.89
C PHE A 72 5.80 8.16 4.23
N PHE A 73 4.58 8.40 3.77
CA PHE A 73 3.83 9.63 4.05
C PHE A 73 2.62 9.26 4.90
N ASP A 74 2.68 9.58 6.19
CA ASP A 74 1.68 9.15 7.16
C ASP A 74 0.45 10.07 7.15
N ILE A 75 -0.69 9.53 6.74
CA ILE A 75 -1.97 10.22 6.67
C ILE A 75 -2.98 9.70 7.70
N GLY A 76 -2.60 8.73 8.53
CA GLY A 76 -3.49 8.11 9.52
C GLY A 76 -3.54 8.90 10.82
N ASP A 77 -4.67 8.85 11.53
CA ASP A 77 -4.73 9.22 12.96
C ASP A 77 -4.87 7.99 13.87
N ASP A 78 -4.77 8.21 15.18
CA ASP A 78 -4.85 7.15 16.21
C ASP A 78 -6.19 6.39 16.21
N ASP A 79 -7.23 6.97 15.62
CA ASP A 79 -8.57 6.37 15.49
C ASP A 79 -8.73 5.58 14.17
N GLY A 80 -7.69 5.56 13.33
CA GLY A 80 -7.69 4.88 12.03
C GLY A 80 -8.39 5.67 10.91
N ASN A 81 -8.68 6.96 11.12
CA ASN A 81 -9.13 7.83 10.03
C ASN A 81 -7.95 8.24 9.16
N ILE A 82 -8.25 8.68 7.94
CA ILE A 82 -7.24 9.18 7.00
C ILE A 82 -7.49 10.65 6.66
N TRP A 83 -6.41 11.40 6.58
CA TRP A 83 -6.41 12.82 6.27
C TRP A 83 -5.48 13.08 5.08
N VAL A 84 -6.07 13.03 3.89
CA VAL A 84 -5.33 13.20 2.64
C VAL A 84 -4.88 14.65 2.49
N GLY A 85 -3.58 14.89 2.67
CA GLY A 85 -2.96 16.18 2.49
C GLY A 85 -2.82 16.63 1.02
N PRO A 86 -2.12 17.74 0.76
CA PRO A 86 -1.86 18.21 -0.60
C PRO A 86 -1.09 17.17 -1.42
N SER A 87 -1.59 16.83 -2.61
CA SER A 87 -0.98 15.80 -3.47
C SER A 87 0.49 16.06 -3.77
N PHE A 88 0.90 17.31 -3.95
CA PHE A 88 2.30 17.67 -4.20
C PHE A 88 3.22 17.21 -3.07
N LEU A 89 2.86 17.47 -1.80
CA LEU A 89 3.69 17.09 -0.65
C LEU A 89 3.84 15.56 -0.56
N MET A 90 2.73 14.84 -0.78
CA MET A 90 2.70 13.38 -0.75
C MET A 90 3.53 12.75 -1.89
N LEU A 91 3.50 13.32 -3.09
CA LEU A 91 4.21 12.78 -4.27
C LEU A 91 5.70 13.13 -4.30
N GLU A 92 6.09 14.24 -3.65
CA GLU A 92 7.50 14.60 -3.45
C GLU A 92 8.14 13.83 -2.28
N THR A 93 7.36 13.07 -1.50
CA THR A 93 7.91 12.24 -0.43
C THR A 93 8.79 11.15 -1.03
N GLY A 94 10.04 11.13 -0.61
CA GLY A 94 11.09 10.27 -1.08
C GLY A 94 11.90 10.85 -2.23
N ARG A 95 11.59 12.06 -2.73
CA ARG A 95 12.32 12.69 -3.84
C ARG A 95 13.21 13.82 -3.33
N THR A 96 14.43 13.94 -3.85
CA THR A 96 15.38 15.00 -3.44
C THR A 96 15.41 16.17 -4.45
N GLY A 97 14.51 17.14 -4.29
CA GLY A 97 14.65 18.49 -4.87
C GLY A 97 14.49 18.66 -6.39
N ASN A 98 13.43 19.39 -6.79
CA ASN A 98 13.24 20.11 -8.06
C ASN A 98 13.91 19.52 -9.32
N GLY A 99 13.30 18.45 -9.83
CA GLY A 99 13.12 18.23 -11.28
C GLY A 99 14.36 17.96 -12.13
N SER A 100 15.54 17.70 -11.56
CA SER A 100 16.73 17.38 -12.36
C SER A 100 17.70 16.35 -11.78
N ASP A 101 17.47 15.87 -10.54
CA ASP A 101 18.10 14.67 -9.99
C ASP A 101 17.01 13.78 -9.36
N PRO A 102 16.41 12.83 -10.11
CA PRO A 102 15.30 12.01 -9.62
C PRO A 102 15.76 10.89 -8.68
N SER A 103 16.92 11.02 -8.02
CA SER A 103 17.35 10.02 -7.06
C SER A 103 16.42 10.05 -5.84
N HIS A 104 15.58 9.02 -5.81
CA HIS A 104 14.70 8.50 -4.76
C HIS A 104 13.19 8.71 -5.05
N ALA A 105 12.41 7.64 -4.82
CA ALA A 105 10.99 7.38 -5.16
C ALA A 105 10.54 7.68 -6.61
N HIS A 106 10.29 6.61 -7.40
CA HIS A 106 9.65 6.67 -8.74
C HIS A 106 8.23 6.09 -8.75
N LEU A 107 7.76 5.60 -7.61
CA LEU A 107 6.46 4.93 -7.48
C LEU A 107 5.77 5.41 -6.20
N HIS A 108 4.48 5.71 -6.32
CA HIS A 108 3.59 5.99 -5.19
C HIS A 108 2.46 4.96 -5.14
N SER A 109 2.39 4.21 -4.04
CA SER A 109 1.31 3.26 -3.77
C SER A 109 0.27 3.87 -2.84
N ALA A 110 -1.00 3.90 -3.26
CA ALA A 110 -2.11 4.50 -2.55
C ALA A 110 -3.24 3.48 -2.27
N SER A 111 -3.27 2.95 -1.05
CA SER A 111 -4.28 1.99 -0.61
C SER A 111 -5.47 2.64 0.12
N TRP A 112 -5.89 3.81 -0.35
CA TRP A 112 -6.96 4.64 0.22
C TRP A 112 -7.83 5.26 -0.88
N GLY A 113 -9.02 5.75 -0.53
CA GLY A 113 -9.90 6.41 -1.47
C GLY A 113 -11.16 6.98 -0.81
N SER A 114 -11.90 7.80 -1.57
CA SER A 114 -13.16 8.39 -1.16
C SER A 114 -14.33 7.58 -1.66
N ARG A 115 -15.09 7.01 -0.71
CA ARG A 115 -16.24 6.15 -0.98
C ARG A 115 -17.31 6.90 -1.76
N GLY A 116 -17.76 6.33 -2.87
CA GLY A 116 -18.83 6.89 -3.71
C GLY A 116 -18.38 7.95 -4.73
N ASP A 117 -17.13 8.43 -4.65
CA ASP A 117 -16.58 9.37 -5.62
C ASP A 117 -16.08 8.63 -6.88
N ASN A 118 -17.00 8.12 -7.70
CA ASN A 118 -16.69 7.43 -8.96
C ASN A 118 -16.41 8.36 -10.15
N TYR A 119 -16.25 9.66 -9.91
CA TYR A 119 -16.00 10.67 -10.94
C TYR A 119 -14.56 11.16 -10.89
N TYR A 120 -14.16 11.91 -11.91
CA TYR A 120 -12.82 12.48 -12.01
C TYR A 120 -12.68 13.69 -11.09
N THR A 121 -12.24 13.43 -9.86
CA THR A 121 -12.08 14.43 -8.80
C THR A 121 -10.87 15.33 -9.03
N PHE A 122 -10.73 16.37 -8.20
CA PHE A 122 -9.53 17.20 -8.23
C PHE A 122 -8.27 16.42 -7.80
N GLN A 123 -8.39 15.43 -6.90
CA GLN A 123 -7.28 14.56 -6.53
C GLN A 123 -6.84 13.71 -7.72
N ALA A 124 -7.77 13.03 -8.41
CA ALA A 124 -7.47 12.27 -9.62
C ALA A 124 -6.77 13.15 -10.66
N ARG A 125 -7.24 14.39 -10.85
CA ARG A 125 -6.61 15.39 -11.72
C ARG A 125 -5.19 15.77 -11.30
N ASN A 126 -4.96 15.98 -10.01
CA ASN A 126 -3.65 16.37 -9.50
C ASN A 126 -2.62 15.24 -9.68
N LEU A 127 -3.03 13.99 -9.43
CA LEU A 127 -2.18 12.82 -9.68
C LEU A 127 -1.86 12.67 -11.17
N ASP A 128 -2.87 12.82 -12.05
CA ASP A 128 -2.67 12.81 -13.49
C ASP A 128 -1.71 13.91 -13.96
N ASN A 129 -1.86 15.13 -13.43
CA ASN A 129 -0.99 16.25 -13.77
C ASN A 129 0.45 16.01 -13.32
N TYR A 130 0.64 15.39 -12.15
CA TYR A 130 1.97 15.04 -11.65
C TYR A 130 2.64 14.00 -12.54
N MET A 131 1.99 12.87 -12.81
CA MET A 131 2.52 11.83 -13.70
C MET A 131 2.72 12.31 -15.15
N HIS A 132 1.94 13.31 -15.59
CA HIS A 132 2.17 13.94 -16.88
C HIS A 132 3.40 14.86 -16.90
N THR A 133 3.69 15.53 -15.77
CA THR A 133 4.83 16.44 -15.63
C THR A 133 6.13 15.67 -15.39
N PHE A 134 6.05 14.56 -14.65
CA PHE A 134 7.16 13.68 -14.30
C PHE A 134 6.89 12.30 -14.91
N ASP A 135 7.37 12.08 -16.14
CA ASP A 135 7.14 10.86 -16.92
C ASP A 135 7.89 9.63 -16.38
N ASP A 136 8.74 9.81 -15.37
CA ASP A 136 9.43 8.79 -14.60
C ASP A 136 8.67 8.34 -13.34
N PHE A 137 7.48 8.90 -13.06
CA PHE A 137 6.75 8.66 -11.83
C PHE A 137 5.42 7.90 -12.05
N LEU A 138 5.21 6.83 -11.30
CA LEU A 138 4.03 5.99 -11.40
C LEU A 138 3.18 6.03 -10.12
N VAL A 139 1.88 6.30 -10.26
CA VAL A 139 0.92 6.14 -9.16
C VAL A 139 0.10 4.87 -9.35
N ILE A 140 0.03 4.04 -8.30
CA ILE A 140 -0.78 2.82 -8.25
C ILE A 140 -1.76 2.95 -7.08
N ALA A 141 -3.06 2.76 -7.34
CA ALA A 141 -4.11 3.00 -6.35
C ALA A 141 -5.14 1.89 -6.28
N ALA A 142 -5.63 1.61 -5.07
CA ALA A 142 -6.73 0.68 -4.83
C ALA A 142 -8.06 1.25 -5.37
N THR A 143 -8.90 0.40 -5.96
CA THR A 143 -10.21 0.86 -6.51
C THR A 143 -11.33 0.99 -5.51
N GLY A 144 -11.16 0.51 -4.28
CA GLY A 144 -12.22 0.49 -3.27
C GLY A 144 -12.90 -0.87 -3.12
N ASN A 145 -13.77 -0.95 -2.10
CA ASN A 145 -14.33 -2.22 -1.61
C ASN A 145 -15.87 -2.26 -1.67
N ASP A 146 -16.49 -1.55 -2.61
CA ASP A 146 -17.96 -1.42 -2.73
C ASP A 146 -18.57 -2.33 -3.82
N GLY A 147 -17.84 -3.34 -4.31
CA GLY A 147 -18.32 -4.21 -5.39
C GLY A 147 -19.39 -5.22 -5.00
N ALA A 148 -19.62 -5.44 -3.70
CA ALA A 148 -20.47 -6.54 -3.21
C ALA A 148 -21.87 -6.57 -3.87
N GLY A 149 -22.40 -7.77 -4.09
CA GLY A 149 -23.67 -7.96 -4.82
C GLY A 149 -23.59 -7.68 -6.32
N GLY A 150 -22.38 -7.53 -6.89
CA GLY A 150 -22.20 -7.23 -8.31
C GLY A 150 -22.46 -5.76 -8.65
N ALA A 151 -22.31 -4.86 -7.67
CA ALA A 151 -22.48 -3.43 -7.88
C ALA A 151 -21.45 -2.90 -8.89
N ALA A 152 -21.96 -2.24 -9.93
CA ALA A 152 -21.16 -1.54 -10.93
C ALA A 152 -21.00 -0.05 -10.55
N ASN A 153 -20.04 0.64 -11.18
CA ASN A 153 -19.78 2.07 -10.95
C ASN A 153 -19.34 2.40 -9.52
N THR A 154 -18.51 1.53 -8.93
CA THR A 154 -18.10 1.60 -7.51
C THR A 154 -16.63 1.92 -7.32
N VAL A 155 -15.91 2.30 -8.37
CA VAL A 155 -14.51 2.73 -8.28
C VAL A 155 -14.43 4.02 -7.46
N TRP A 156 -13.52 4.06 -6.49
CA TRP A 156 -13.32 5.23 -5.63
C TRP A 156 -12.23 6.13 -6.18
N SER A 157 -12.43 7.45 -6.09
CA SER A 157 -11.35 8.42 -6.24
C SER A 157 -10.27 8.18 -5.18
N PRO A 158 -8.97 8.29 -5.51
CA PRO A 158 -8.43 8.93 -6.71
C PRO A 158 -8.13 7.96 -7.86
N SER A 159 -8.42 6.67 -7.72
CA SER A 159 -8.16 5.64 -8.74
C SER A 159 -8.99 5.82 -10.03
N THR A 160 -9.88 6.82 -10.05
CA THR A 160 -10.56 7.30 -11.26
C THR A 160 -9.64 8.14 -12.18
N PHE A 161 -8.37 8.33 -11.84
CA PHE A 161 -7.34 8.96 -12.68
C PHE A 161 -7.19 8.28 -14.06
N LYS A 162 -6.41 8.85 -14.98
CA LYS A 162 -6.16 8.28 -16.32
C LYS A 162 -4.74 7.74 -16.47
N ASN A 163 -3.76 8.34 -15.81
CA ASN A 163 -2.34 8.10 -16.03
C ASN A 163 -1.73 7.10 -15.04
N GLY A 164 -2.46 6.69 -14.00
CA GLY A 164 -2.00 5.72 -13.00
C GLY A 164 -2.57 4.31 -13.23
N ILE A 165 -2.23 3.38 -12.32
CA ILE A 165 -2.75 2.01 -12.32
C ILE A 165 -3.79 1.84 -11.21
N ALA A 166 -5.05 1.66 -11.59
CA ALA A 166 -6.14 1.34 -10.67
C ALA A 166 -6.22 -0.18 -10.48
N VAL A 167 -6.17 -0.65 -9.22
CA VAL A 167 -6.03 -2.07 -8.89
C VAL A 167 -7.25 -2.60 -8.15
N GLY A 168 -7.85 -3.65 -8.71
CA GLY A 168 -8.89 -4.46 -8.07
C GLY A 168 -8.31 -5.69 -7.36
N ALA A 169 -9.15 -6.38 -6.60
CA ALA A 169 -8.76 -7.55 -5.81
C ALA A 169 -9.33 -8.86 -6.38
N SER A 170 -8.48 -9.86 -6.46
CA SER A 170 -8.84 -11.28 -6.65
C SER A 170 -8.70 -12.03 -5.33
N HIS A 171 -9.28 -13.23 -5.26
CA HIS A 171 -8.96 -14.15 -4.19
C HIS A 171 -7.46 -14.50 -4.20
N SER A 172 -6.97 -14.95 -3.05
CA SER A 172 -5.60 -15.49 -2.94
C SER A 172 -5.50 -16.89 -3.52
N CYS A 173 -4.37 -17.56 -3.29
CA CYS A 173 -4.11 -18.90 -3.77
C CYS A 173 -3.51 -19.78 -2.66
N CYS A 174 -3.47 -21.09 -2.90
CA CYS A 174 -2.74 -22.04 -2.07
C CYS A 174 -3.12 -21.95 -0.57
N GLU A 175 -2.13 -21.80 0.31
CA GLU A 175 -2.31 -21.78 1.78
C GLU A 175 -3.01 -20.51 2.27
N ASP A 176 -3.04 -19.45 1.46
CA ASP A 176 -3.72 -18.19 1.75
C ASP A 176 -5.19 -18.18 1.28
N LEU A 177 -5.66 -19.27 0.65
CA LEU A 177 -7.03 -19.41 0.18
C LEU A 177 -7.96 -19.70 1.35
N ALA A 178 -8.90 -18.80 1.63
CA ALA A 178 -9.92 -19.03 2.66
C ALA A 178 -11.10 -19.87 2.18
N ASP A 179 -11.84 -20.45 3.13
CA ASP A 179 -13.02 -21.25 2.86
C ASP A 179 -14.04 -20.52 1.97
N GLY A 180 -14.43 -21.16 0.87
CA GLY A 180 -15.37 -20.62 -0.11
C GLY A 180 -14.75 -19.74 -1.21
N GLN A 181 -13.44 -19.47 -1.16
CA GLN A 181 -12.73 -18.81 -2.26
C GLN A 181 -12.35 -19.81 -3.36
N LEU A 182 -12.36 -19.33 -4.60
CA LEU A 182 -12.17 -20.15 -5.80
C LEU A 182 -10.79 -19.98 -6.46
N GLY A 183 -9.89 -19.22 -5.83
CA GLY A 183 -8.53 -18.97 -6.32
C GLY A 183 -8.38 -17.69 -7.13
N PRO A 184 -7.15 -17.38 -7.59
CA PRO A 184 -6.77 -16.06 -8.12
C PRO A 184 -7.41 -15.71 -9.46
N ALA A 185 -8.03 -16.68 -10.15
CA ALA A 185 -8.83 -16.43 -11.35
C ALA A 185 -10.17 -15.74 -11.05
N TYR A 186 -10.57 -15.62 -9.78
CA TYR A 186 -11.84 -15.06 -9.36
C TYR A 186 -11.65 -13.71 -8.66
N VAL A 187 -12.35 -12.70 -9.16
CA VAL A 187 -12.41 -11.36 -8.55
C VAL A 187 -13.13 -11.45 -7.22
N ALA A 188 -12.55 -10.88 -6.16
CA ALA A 188 -13.15 -10.83 -4.84
C ALA A 188 -14.49 -10.08 -4.88
N SER A 189 -15.48 -10.56 -4.12
CA SER A 189 -16.83 -10.01 -4.17
C SER A 189 -16.87 -8.52 -3.85
N PHE A 190 -16.08 -8.10 -2.86
CA PHE A 190 -15.94 -6.71 -2.42
C PHE A 190 -15.21 -5.80 -3.41
N SER A 191 -14.40 -6.34 -4.33
CA SER A 191 -13.58 -5.50 -5.22
C SER A 191 -14.48 -4.57 -6.03
N SER A 192 -14.28 -3.25 -5.89
CA SER A 192 -15.00 -2.26 -6.68
C SER A 192 -14.88 -2.53 -8.18
N ARG A 193 -15.94 -2.20 -8.91
CA ARG A 193 -16.12 -2.49 -10.33
C ARG A 193 -16.41 -1.20 -11.08
N GLY A 194 -15.82 -1.06 -12.25
CA GLY A 194 -16.14 0.02 -13.16
C GLY A 194 -17.53 -0.09 -13.80
N PRO A 195 -17.77 0.72 -14.84
CA PRO A 195 -16.86 1.77 -15.31
C PRO A 195 -16.73 2.94 -14.33
N THR A 196 -15.79 3.86 -14.60
CA THR A 196 -15.84 5.21 -13.99
C THR A 196 -17.09 5.95 -14.45
N GLN A 197 -17.47 7.05 -13.78
CA GLN A 197 -18.68 7.82 -14.14
C GLN A 197 -18.70 8.26 -15.62
N ASP A 198 -17.54 8.57 -16.18
CA ASP A 198 -17.36 8.96 -17.59
C ASP A 198 -17.16 7.78 -18.56
N GLY A 199 -17.34 6.54 -18.09
CA GLY A 199 -17.36 5.34 -18.94
C GLY A 199 -16.00 4.68 -19.18
N ARG A 200 -14.91 5.15 -18.55
CA ARG A 200 -13.59 4.50 -18.68
C ARG A 200 -13.56 3.17 -17.95
N MET A 201 -12.73 2.25 -18.45
CA MET A 201 -12.50 0.96 -17.81
C MET A 201 -11.65 1.13 -16.56
N ALA A 202 -12.15 0.65 -15.43
CA ALA A 202 -11.42 0.51 -14.17
C ALA A 202 -12.01 -0.68 -13.38
N PRO A 203 -11.24 -1.41 -12.56
CA PRO A 203 -9.78 -1.33 -12.42
C PRO A 203 -9.04 -1.61 -13.74
N HIS A 204 -7.79 -1.15 -13.85
CA HIS A 204 -6.91 -1.44 -14.98
C HIS A 204 -6.39 -2.88 -14.91
N VAL A 205 -6.07 -3.35 -13.68
CA VAL A 205 -5.57 -4.70 -13.41
C VAL A 205 -6.14 -5.24 -12.10
N VAL A 206 -6.05 -6.55 -11.90
CA VAL A 206 -6.45 -7.23 -10.66
C VAL A 206 -5.26 -8.01 -10.13
N ALA A 207 -5.07 -7.99 -8.81
CA ALA A 207 -4.05 -8.77 -8.11
C ALA A 207 -4.65 -9.48 -6.87
N PRO A 208 -3.97 -10.47 -6.27
CA PRO A 208 -4.42 -11.07 -5.01
C PRO A 208 -4.64 -10.00 -3.94
N GLY A 209 -5.84 -9.98 -3.35
CA GLY A 209 -6.21 -9.00 -2.32
C GLY A 209 -7.08 -9.56 -1.21
N SER A 210 -7.36 -10.86 -1.19
CA SER A 210 -8.13 -11.49 -0.12
C SER A 210 -7.23 -12.27 0.83
N TYR A 211 -7.25 -11.94 2.12
CA TYR A 211 -6.48 -12.63 3.15
C TYR A 211 -4.97 -12.68 2.86
N ILE A 212 -4.41 -11.54 2.44
CA ILE A 212 -2.98 -11.39 2.19
C ILE A 212 -2.25 -11.29 3.52
N LEU A 213 -1.31 -12.22 3.74
CA LEU A 213 -0.39 -12.21 4.87
C LEU A 213 0.66 -11.11 4.70
N SER A 214 0.80 -10.24 5.70
CA SER A 214 1.84 -9.20 5.73
C SER A 214 2.21 -8.84 7.17
N SER A 215 3.15 -7.90 7.32
CA SER A 215 3.52 -7.33 8.61
C SER A 215 2.35 -6.60 9.27
N GLY A 216 2.15 -6.81 10.57
CA GLY A 216 1.23 -6.04 11.40
C GLY A 216 2.00 -5.25 12.45
N ALA A 217 1.64 -3.98 12.65
CA ALA A 217 2.27 -3.12 13.64
C ALA A 217 2.03 -3.65 15.07
N VAL A 218 3.09 -3.68 15.89
CA VAL A 218 3.03 -4.03 17.32
C VAL A 218 3.76 -2.94 18.11
N PRO A 219 3.12 -1.77 18.35
CA PRO A 219 3.81 -0.58 18.90
C PRO A 219 4.51 -0.82 20.24
N SER A 220 3.97 -1.74 21.05
CA SER A 220 4.54 -2.10 22.35
C SER A 220 5.79 -2.97 22.29
N ARG A 221 6.27 -3.35 21.10
CA ARG A 221 7.39 -4.28 20.92
C ARG A 221 8.45 -3.71 19.98
N VAL A 222 9.68 -3.65 20.48
CA VAL A 222 10.86 -3.37 19.67
C VAL A 222 11.49 -4.69 19.23
N GLY A 223 11.88 -4.78 17.95
CA GLY A 223 12.50 -5.97 17.39
C GLY A 223 11.63 -6.69 16.36
N GLU A 224 12.14 -7.82 15.85
CA GLU A 224 11.27 -8.73 15.11
C GLU A 224 10.22 -9.37 16.04
N CYS A 225 9.02 -9.49 15.49
CA CYS A 225 7.84 -9.95 16.22
C CYS A 225 7.05 -11.03 15.49
N ASP A 226 7.65 -11.68 14.49
CA ASP A 226 7.01 -12.71 13.68
C ASP A 226 6.94 -14.08 14.38
N GLU A 227 6.04 -14.22 15.34
CA GLU A 227 5.91 -15.42 16.19
C GLU A 227 5.06 -16.55 15.59
N GLY A 228 5.34 -16.87 14.33
CA GLY A 228 4.66 -17.91 13.56
C GLY A 228 3.58 -17.38 12.62
N VAL A 229 3.19 -18.21 11.66
CA VAL A 229 2.28 -17.85 10.57
C VAL A 229 0.83 -18.00 11.03
N PRO A 230 -0.01 -16.96 10.98
CA PRO A 230 -1.45 -17.07 11.23
C PRO A 230 -2.17 -17.76 10.07
N THR A 231 -3.36 -18.30 10.35
CA THR A 231 -4.28 -18.75 9.31
C THR A 231 -4.91 -17.55 8.57
N PRO A 232 -5.45 -17.73 7.34
CA PRO A 232 -6.17 -16.68 6.62
C PRO A 232 -7.22 -15.99 7.50
N GLY A 233 -7.27 -14.66 7.44
CA GLY A 233 -8.16 -13.80 8.23
C GLY A 233 -7.80 -13.64 9.71
N ASN A 234 -6.63 -14.11 10.15
CA ASN A 234 -6.20 -14.03 11.55
C ASN A 234 -4.86 -13.28 11.70
N ALA A 235 -4.49 -13.01 12.95
CA ALA A 235 -3.23 -12.37 13.33
C ALA A 235 -2.43 -13.25 14.30
N ARG A 236 -1.11 -13.14 14.26
CA ARG A 236 -0.20 -13.81 15.19
C ARG A 236 1.12 -13.05 15.29
N GLY A 237 1.44 -12.55 16.49
CA GLY A 237 2.64 -11.72 16.69
C GLY A 237 2.55 -10.44 15.85
N GLY A 238 3.58 -10.12 15.08
CA GLY A 238 3.62 -9.03 14.11
C GLY A 238 3.25 -9.44 12.70
N LEU A 239 2.47 -10.50 12.54
CA LEU A 239 1.92 -10.94 11.25
C LEU A 239 0.40 -10.93 11.30
N LEU A 240 -0.22 -10.50 10.20
CA LEU A 240 -1.65 -10.35 10.07
C LEU A 240 -2.08 -10.64 8.63
N SER A 241 -3.21 -11.31 8.48
CA SER A 241 -3.89 -11.47 7.20
C SER A 241 -5.04 -10.47 7.07
N LEU A 242 -5.01 -9.61 6.06
CA LEU A 242 -6.09 -8.66 5.73
C LEU A 242 -6.66 -8.89 4.33
N GLU A 243 -7.87 -8.38 4.08
CA GLU A 243 -8.46 -8.36 2.75
C GLU A 243 -8.91 -6.96 2.32
N GLY A 244 -8.81 -6.70 1.02
CA GLY A 244 -9.21 -5.46 0.41
C GLY A 244 -8.46 -5.20 -0.90
N THR A 245 -8.98 -4.29 -1.71
CA THR A 245 -8.20 -3.70 -2.81
C THR A 245 -6.96 -2.96 -2.28
N SER A 246 -7.00 -2.52 -1.01
CA SER A 246 -5.84 -2.02 -0.26
C SER A 246 -4.68 -3.01 -0.15
N MET A 247 -4.93 -4.32 -0.22
CA MET A 247 -3.88 -5.36 -0.21
C MET A 247 -3.47 -5.75 -1.63
N ALA A 248 -4.35 -5.60 -2.61
CA ALA A 248 -4.02 -5.86 -4.02
C ALA A 248 -3.14 -4.77 -4.64
N ALA A 249 -3.41 -3.49 -4.36
CA ALA A 249 -2.61 -2.37 -4.88
C ALA A 249 -1.10 -2.46 -4.53
N PRO A 250 -0.69 -2.80 -3.28
CA PRO A 250 0.72 -2.97 -2.97
C PRO A 250 1.35 -4.22 -3.59
N VAL A 251 0.59 -5.28 -3.90
CA VAL A 251 1.11 -6.43 -4.68
C VAL A 251 1.57 -5.96 -6.07
N VAL A 252 0.73 -5.15 -6.74
CA VAL A 252 1.10 -4.56 -8.03
C VAL A 252 2.25 -3.57 -7.87
N SER A 253 2.26 -2.78 -6.79
CA SER A 253 3.31 -1.80 -6.52
C SER A 253 4.68 -2.42 -6.29
N GLY A 254 4.76 -3.59 -5.66
CA GLY A 254 6.04 -4.32 -5.55
C GLY A 254 6.42 -5.09 -6.82
N THR A 255 5.51 -5.22 -7.80
CA THR A 255 5.82 -5.86 -9.10
C THR A 255 6.36 -4.86 -10.13
N ALA A 256 5.93 -3.59 -10.03
CA ALA A 256 6.38 -2.49 -10.87
C ALA A 256 7.80 -2.04 -10.54
#